data_AF-A0A2D8I1P0-F1
#
_entry.id   AF-A0A2D8I1P0-F1
#
_cell.length_a   1.000
_cell.length_b   1.000
_cell.length_c   1.000
_cell.angle_alpha   90.00
_cell.angle_beta   90.00
_cell.angle_gamma   90.00
#
_symmetry.space_group_name_H-M   'P 1'
#
loop_
_entity.id
_entity.type
_entity.pdbx_description
1 polymer ?
#
loop_
_entity_poly.entity_id
_entity_poly.type
_entity_poly.pdbx_seq_one_letter_code
_entity_poly.pdbx_strand_id
1 'polypeptide(L)'
;MRKKIIIISDQYGRLGNRLHLFAQMISYSTKSRCEIWMPGFFDYKDFFENIKNIPVYGVKHNFILQNIDCMEFFNSINRINKILHSSRFFRKLRSEFYSPADGNPWNYLDKSNFKINFFNGFVFHEYMLDCSKVVQDISYLFQPASQYIQDINEPIQELRSSNRSVCGVLIRQTDYRSWNDGIYFFSSPQYNEFIEHISSFFKKEEISFFIATDEEQPSKLFKNINCMIRVGYPVENLYSLSKCDFLVGPPSSYIGWSAFYGNKPLLTIEDYDNFMQKNIKKELNLISC
;
A
#
# COMPACT_ATOMS: atom_id res chain seq x y z
N MET A 1 7.10 -33.53 -3.98
CA MET A 1 7.59 -32.77 -2.80
C MET A 1 6.45 -31.91 -2.26
N ARG A 2 6.18 -31.92 -0.95
CA ARG A 2 5.18 -31.01 -0.35
C ARG A 2 5.67 -29.56 -0.44
N LYS A 3 4.75 -28.66 -0.80
CA LYS A 3 5.00 -27.23 -1.00
C LYS A 3 5.35 -26.55 0.33
N LYS A 4 6.32 -25.61 0.36
CA LYS A 4 6.60 -24.78 1.55
C LYS A 4 5.42 -23.83 1.77
N ILE A 5 5.05 -23.57 3.02
CA ILE A 5 4.02 -22.63 3.43
C ILE A 5 4.69 -21.50 4.20
N ILE A 6 4.35 -20.26 3.86
CA ILE A 6 4.74 -19.05 4.59
C ILE A 6 3.49 -18.42 5.16
N ILE A 7 3.46 -18.25 6.48
CA ILE A 7 2.35 -17.67 7.22
C ILE A 7 2.79 -16.30 7.73
N ILE A 8 2.16 -15.25 7.24
CA ILE A 8 2.42 -13.88 7.72
C ILE A 8 1.72 -13.74 9.06
N SER A 9 2.54 -13.57 10.09
CA SER A 9 2.19 -13.85 11.48
C SER A 9 2.11 -12.60 12.35
N ASP A 10 2.29 -11.43 11.73
CA ASP A 10 2.20 -10.13 12.37
C ASP A 10 1.34 -9.18 11.52
N GLN A 11 0.89 -8.10 12.15
CA GLN A 11 0.06 -7.05 11.58
C GLN A 11 0.84 -5.73 11.46
N TYR A 12 2.05 -5.81 10.90
CA TYR A 12 2.91 -4.63 10.73
C TYR A 12 2.23 -3.55 9.88
N GLY A 13 2.15 -2.34 10.43
CA GLY A 13 1.62 -1.16 9.75
C GLY A 13 0.12 -1.23 9.42
N ARG A 14 -0.31 -0.28 8.59
CA ARG A 14 -1.71 -0.14 8.12
C ARG A 14 -1.87 -0.74 6.71
N LEU A 15 -3.04 -0.55 6.11
CA LEU A 15 -3.43 -1.07 4.78
C LEU A 15 -2.30 -1.02 3.72
N GLY A 16 -1.72 0.15 3.45
CA GLY A 16 -0.66 0.31 2.44
C GLY A 16 0.57 -0.55 2.70
N ASN A 17 1.03 -0.63 3.95
CA ASN A 17 2.14 -1.51 4.32
C ASN A 17 1.79 -2.97 4.07
N ARG A 18 0.62 -3.42 4.51
CA ARG A 18 0.23 -4.83 4.38
C ARG A 18 0.05 -5.26 2.93
N LEU A 19 -0.53 -4.38 2.10
CA LEU A 19 -0.63 -4.61 0.65
C LEU A 19 0.75 -4.76 0.00
N HIS A 20 1.70 -3.86 0.30
CA HIS A 20 3.08 -3.98 -0.19
C HIS A 20 3.76 -5.26 0.30
N LEU A 21 3.63 -5.60 1.58
CA LEU A 21 4.18 -6.85 2.12
C LEU A 21 3.67 -8.06 1.35
N PHE A 22 2.38 -8.09 1.03
CA PHE A 22 1.78 -9.21 0.32
C PHE A 22 2.21 -9.26 -1.14
N ALA A 23 2.33 -8.12 -1.82
CA ALA A 23 2.92 -8.08 -3.16
C ALA A 23 4.34 -8.68 -3.18
N GLN A 24 5.16 -8.36 -2.18
CA GLN A 24 6.51 -8.90 -2.02
C GLN A 24 6.49 -10.42 -1.79
N MET A 25 5.60 -10.90 -0.91
CA MET A 25 5.43 -12.34 -0.65
C MET A 25 4.91 -13.12 -1.87
N ILE A 26 3.96 -12.54 -2.61
CA ILE A 26 3.45 -13.09 -3.87
C ILE A 26 4.60 -13.21 -4.87
N SER A 27 5.37 -12.14 -5.08
CA SER A 27 6.55 -12.15 -5.98
C SER A 27 7.55 -13.24 -5.57
N TYR A 28 7.90 -13.33 -4.29
CA TYR A 28 8.78 -14.39 -3.78
C TYR A 28 8.21 -15.80 -4.04
N SER A 29 6.91 -15.99 -3.83
CA SER A 29 6.26 -17.31 -3.97
C SER A 29 6.27 -17.86 -5.39
N THR A 30 6.25 -16.99 -6.41
CA THR A 30 6.35 -17.42 -7.81
C THR A 30 7.73 -18.01 -8.13
N LYS A 31 8.79 -17.50 -7.49
CA LYS A 31 10.17 -17.99 -7.66
C LYS A 31 10.40 -19.30 -6.90
N SER A 32 9.96 -19.34 -5.64
CA SER A 32 10.24 -20.45 -4.71
C SER A 32 9.18 -21.56 -4.73
N ARG A 33 8.10 -21.39 -5.50
CA ARG A 33 6.94 -22.28 -5.54
C ARG A 33 6.41 -22.56 -4.12
N CYS A 34 6.22 -21.54 -3.30
CA CYS A 34 5.62 -21.66 -1.96
C CYS A 34 4.15 -21.20 -1.94
N GLU A 35 3.44 -21.53 -0.86
CA GLU A 35 2.11 -21.03 -0.55
C GLU A 35 2.23 -19.90 0.46
N ILE A 36 1.43 -18.84 0.27
CA ILE A 36 1.41 -17.68 1.16
C ILE A 36 0.07 -17.65 1.87
N TRP A 37 0.09 -17.58 3.19
CA TRP A 37 -1.10 -17.44 4.03
C TRP A 37 -1.00 -16.10 4.76
N MET A 38 -2.07 -15.31 4.71
CA MET A 38 -2.08 -13.92 5.18
C MET A 38 -3.19 -13.70 6.21
N PRO A 39 -3.23 -14.49 7.30
CA PRO A 39 -4.35 -14.45 8.25
C PRO A 39 -4.50 -13.09 8.94
N GLY A 40 -3.40 -12.35 9.14
CA GLY A 40 -3.43 -11.00 9.72
C GLY A 40 -4.11 -9.92 8.84
N PHE A 41 -4.64 -10.28 7.66
CA PHE A 41 -5.39 -9.35 6.80
C PHE A 41 -6.91 -9.47 6.95
N PHE A 42 -7.39 -10.18 7.98
CA PHE A 42 -8.81 -10.36 8.23
C PHE A 42 -9.59 -9.03 8.34
N ASP A 43 -8.93 -7.96 8.79
CA ASP A 43 -9.51 -6.64 9.00
C ASP A 43 -9.70 -5.84 7.70
N TYR A 44 -8.99 -6.24 6.64
CA TYR A 44 -9.11 -5.62 5.32
C TYR A 44 -9.70 -6.54 4.25
N LYS A 45 -9.94 -7.82 4.54
CA LYS A 45 -10.35 -8.82 3.53
C LYS A 45 -11.62 -8.43 2.78
N ASP A 46 -12.60 -7.87 3.48
CA ASP A 46 -13.94 -7.58 2.93
C ASP A 46 -13.96 -6.34 2.03
N PHE A 47 -12.83 -5.60 1.95
CA PHE A 47 -12.64 -4.55 0.97
C PHE A 47 -12.33 -5.08 -0.44
N PHE A 48 -12.08 -6.38 -0.59
CA PHE A 48 -11.59 -6.98 -1.83
C PHE A 48 -12.44 -8.15 -2.30
N GLU A 49 -12.86 -8.13 -3.57
CA GLU A 49 -13.78 -9.11 -4.16
C GLU A 49 -13.21 -10.54 -4.15
N ASN A 50 -11.91 -10.65 -4.42
CA ASN A 50 -11.25 -11.93 -4.67
C ASN A 50 -10.55 -12.52 -3.43
N ILE A 51 -10.65 -11.84 -2.27
CA ILE A 51 -10.11 -12.35 -1.01
C ILE A 51 -11.18 -13.15 -0.28
N LYS A 52 -10.92 -14.46 -0.11
CA LYS A 52 -11.80 -15.38 0.61
C LYS A 52 -11.53 -15.36 2.12
N ASN A 53 -12.29 -16.16 2.87
CA ASN A 53 -12.27 -16.22 4.33
C ASN A 53 -10.84 -16.21 4.94
N ILE A 54 -9.98 -17.13 4.50
CA ILE A 54 -8.53 -17.05 4.77
C ILE A 54 -7.82 -16.54 3.51
N PRO A 55 -7.22 -15.34 3.54
CA PRO A 55 -6.45 -14.83 2.43
C PRO A 55 -5.22 -15.72 2.18
N VAL A 56 -5.22 -16.42 1.04
CA VAL A 56 -4.15 -17.32 0.63
C VAL A 56 -3.78 -17.10 -0.83
N TYR A 57 -2.51 -17.33 -1.16
CA TYR A 57 -2.02 -17.29 -2.54
C TYR A 57 -1.15 -18.52 -2.85
N GLY A 58 -1.16 -18.92 -4.12
CA GLY A 58 -0.40 -20.07 -4.63
C GLY A 58 -1.06 -21.43 -4.35
N VAL A 59 -2.28 -21.47 -3.83
CA VAL A 59 -3.01 -22.72 -3.57
C VAL A 59 -3.98 -22.97 -4.71
N LYS A 60 -3.96 -24.17 -5.32
CA LYS A 60 -4.94 -24.48 -6.38
C LYS A 60 -6.36 -24.69 -5.84
N HIS A 61 -6.53 -25.33 -4.69
CA HIS A 61 -7.78 -25.38 -3.91
C HIS A 61 -7.47 -25.97 -2.52
N ASN A 62 -7.81 -25.29 -1.41
CA ASN A 62 -7.82 -25.91 -0.08
C ASN A 62 -9.18 -25.70 0.59
N PHE A 63 -10.03 -26.73 0.56
CA PHE A 63 -11.30 -26.77 1.29
C PHE A 63 -11.11 -26.64 2.81
N ILE A 64 -9.96 -27.06 3.34
CA ILE A 64 -9.67 -27.14 4.78
C ILE A 64 -9.74 -25.77 5.48
N LEU A 65 -9.37 -24.69 4.77
CA LEU A 65 -9.29 -23.34 5.33
C LEU A 65 -10.61 -22.55 5.25
N GLN A 66 -11.65 -23.07 4.58
CA GLN A 66 -12.87 -22.30 4.37
C GLN A 66 -13.70 -22.13 5.65
N ASN A 67 -13.61 -23.09 6.57
CA ASN A 67 -14.41 -23.13 7.80
C ASN A 67 -13.70 -22.52 9.02
N ILE A 68 -12.48 -22.02 8.85
CA ILE A 68 -11.69 -21.47 9.94
C ILE A 68 -11.90 -19.95 9.97
N ASP A 69 -12.25 -19.40 11.14
CA ASP A 69 -12.28 -17.96 11.33
C ASP A 69 -10.86 -17.39 11.25
N CYS A 70 -10.68 -16.43 10.35
CA CYS A 70 -9.37 -15.88 10.04
C CYS A 70 -8.76 -15.12 11.21
N MET A 71 -9.59 -14.42 12.00
CA MET A 71 -9.16 -13.69 13.17
C MET A 71 -8.77 -14.65 14.31
N GLU A 72 -9.54 -15.70 14.56
CA GLU A 72 -9.18 -16.74 15.52
C GLU A 72 -7.89 -17.47 15.13
N PHE A 73 -7.71 -17.72 13.84
CA PHE A 73 -6.47 -18.32 13.32
C PHE A 73 -5.26 -17.41 13.57
N PHE A 74 -5.36 -16.13 13.22
CA PHE A 74 -4.33 -15.13 13.50
C PHE A 74 -4.04 -15.00 15.01
N ASN A 75 -5.07 -14.90 15.84
CA ASN A 75 -4.94 -14.81 17.30
C ASN A 75 -4.27 -16.05 17.89
N SER A 76 -4.50 -17.23 17.31
CA SER A 76 -3.84 -18.47 17.71
C SER A 76 -2.35 -18.47 17.37
N ILE A 77 -1.98 -18.00 16.17
CA ILE A 77 -0.57 -17.82 15.78
C ILE A 77 0.13 -16.85 16.74
N ASN A 78 -0.51 -15.72 17.07
CA ASN A 78 0.05 -14.74 18.00
C ASN A 78 0.27 -15.31 19.41
N ARG A 79 -0.68 -16.11 19.92
CA ARG A 79 -0.53 -16.79 21.21
C ARG A 79 0.64 -17.77 21.20
N ILE A 80 0.75 -18.58 20.14
CA ILE A 80 1.88 -19.51 19.97
C ILE A 80 3.19 -18.74 19.94
N ASN A 81 3.29 -17.68 19.14
CA ASN A 81 4.50 -16.87 19.03
C ASN A 81 4.94 -16.31 20.40
N LYS A 82 4.00 -15.75 21.18
CA LYS A 82 4.28 -15.27 22.55
C LYS A 82 4.82 -16.37 23.48
N ILE A 83 4.24 -17.58 23.44
CA ILE A 83 4.69 -18.73 24.25
C ILE A 83 6.10 -19.17 23.82
N LEU A 84 6.38 -19.21 22.51
CA LEU A 84 7.69 -19.60 21.99
C LEU A 84 8.78 -18.60 22.39
N HIS A 85 8.47 -17.31 22.41
CA HIS A 85 9.42 -16.28 22.81
C HIS A 85 9.67 -16.21 24.33
N SER A 86 8.71 -16.62 25.16
CA SER A 86 8.87 -16.63 26.62
C SER A 86 9.61 -17.86 27.15
N SER A 87 9.69 -18.95 26.37
CA SER A 87 10.30 -20.20 26.79
C SER A 87 11.63 -20.50 26.09
N ARG A 88 12.69 -20.69 26.88
CA ARG A 88 14.00 -21.13 26.37
C ARG A 88 13.98 -22.55 25.78
N PHE A 89 13.01 -23.37 26.18
CA PHE A 89 12.89 -24.76 25.73
C PHE A 89 12.46 -24.86 24.25
N PHE A 90 11.71 -23.87 23.75
CA PHE A 90 11.22 -23.86 22.37
C PHE A 90 12.10 -23.05 21.40
N ARG A 91 13.36 -22.80 21.75
CA ARG A 91 14.30 -22.01 20.92
C ARG A 91 14.44 -22.54 19.49
N LYS A 92 14.31 -23.86 19.27
CA LYS A 92 14.35 -24.47 17.93
C LYS A 92 13.08 -24.22 17.09
N LEU A 93 11.92 -24.03 17.72
CA LEU A 93 10.68 -23.66 17.00
C LEU A 93 10.63 -22.15 16.73
N ARG A 94 11.34 -21.35 17.54
CA ARG A 94 11.53 -19.91 17.27
C ARG A 94 12.23 -19.63 15.94
N SER A 95 13.09 -20.54 15.44
CA SER A 95 13.73 -20.38 14.13
C SER A 95 12.79 -20.59 12.94
N GLU A 96 11.49 -20.83 13.18
CA GLU A 96 10.47 -20.78 12.12
C GLU A 96 9.92 -19.36 11.94
N PHE A 97 10.07 -18.47 12.93
CA PHE A 97 9.58 -17.09 12.89
C PHE A 97 10.69 -16.15 12.44
N TYR A 98 10.61 -15.67 11.20
CA TYR A 98 11.44 -14.55 10.73
C TYR A 98 11.09 -13.28 11.51
N SER A 99 12.10 -12.47 11.79
CA SER A 99 11.99 -11.12 12.31
C SER A 99 12.96 -10.18 11.56
N PRO A 100 12.76 -8.84 11.60
CA PRO A 100 13.69 -7.91 10.97
C PRO A 100 15.15 -8.03 11.44
N ALA A 101 15.37 -8.54 12.67
CA ALA A 101 16.71 -8.76 13.21
C ALA A 101 17.49 -9.89 12.50
N ASP A 102 16.79 -10.74 11.73
CA ASP A 102 17.40 -11.82 10.94
C ASP A 102 17.99 -11.31 9.61
N GLY A 103 17.86 -10.01 9.31
CA GLY A 103 18.39 -9.37 8.11
C GLY A 103 17.54 -9.66 6.87
N ASN A 104 18.17 -10.00 5.74
CA ASN A 104 17.48 -10.21 4.47
C ASN A 104 16.43 -11.34 4.57
N PRO A 105 15.12 -11.02 4.40
CA PRO A 105 14.03 -11.98 4.59
C PRO A 105 14.08 -13.15 3.60
N TRP A 106 14.50 -12.90 2.37
CA TRP A 106 14.52 -13.91 1.32
C TRP A 106 15.61 -14.94 1.56
N ASN A 107 16.81 -14.47 1.94
CA ASN A 107 17.91 -15.36 2.32
C ASN A 107 17.56 -16.25 3.51
N TYR A 108 16.81 -15.72 4.48
CA TYR A 108 16.32 -16.50 5.61
C TYR A 108 15.34 -17.59 5.16
N LEU A 109 14.32 -17.23 4.36
CA LEU A 109 13.31 -18.17 3.88
C LEU A 109 13.88 -19.25 2.95
N ASP A 110 14.89 -18.92 2.15
CA ASP A 110 15.61 -19.84 1.28
C ASP A 110 16.42 -20.87 2.08
N LYS A 111 17.14 -20.42 3.12
CA LYS A 111 17.93 -21.29 4.01
C LYS A 111 17.09 -22.14 4.95
N SER A 112 15.84 -21.76 5.20
CA SER A 112 14.96 -22.52 6.08
C SER A 112 14.66 -23.92 5.51
N ASN A 113 14.91 -24.94 6.33
CA ASN A 113 14.55 -26.32 6.05
C ASN A 113 13.12 -26.67 6.52
N PHE A 114 12.42 -25.73 7.15
CA PHE A 114 11.08 -25.95 7.66
C PHE A 114 10.03 -25.89 6.55
N LYS A 115 9.01 -26.75 6.65
CA LYS A 115 7.90 -26.78 5.70
C LYS A 115 6.92 -25.63 5.90
N ILE A 116 6.76 -25.19 7.15
CA ILE A 116 5.95 -24.04 7.54
C ILE A 116 6.93 -23.02 8.10
N ASN A 117 6.83 -21.79 7.62
CA ASN A 117 7.62 -20.66 8.11
C ASN A 117 6.66 -19.55 8.49
N PHE A 118 6.92 -18.92 9.62
CA PHE A 118 6.17 -17.78 10.10
C PHE A 118 6.97 -16.51 9.79
N PHE A 119 6.32 -15.47 9.31
CA PHE A 119 6.96 -14.22 8.95
C PHE A 119 6.42 -13.08 9.82
N ASN A 120 7.29 -12.46 10.63
CA ASN A 120 6.97 -11.26 11.39
C ASN A 120 7.71 -10.04 10.82
N GLY A 121 7.04 -8.89 10.81
CA GLY A 121 7.62 -7.62 10.36
C GLY A 121 7.29 -7.27 8.91
N PHE A 122 8.23 -6.58 8.25
CA PHE A 122 8.02 -5.95 6.95
C PHE A 122 9.23 -6.11 6.03
N VAL A 123 9.01 -6.00 4.72
CA VAL A 123 10.09 -5.98 3.72
C VAL A 123 10.49 -4.52 3.48
N PHE A 124 11.63 -4.12 4.03
CA PHE A 124 12.16 -2.77 3.85
C PHE A 124 12.79 -2.58 2.46
N HIS A 125 12.93 -1.32 2.05
CA HIS A 125 13.35 -0.92 0.70
C HIS A 125 14.59 -1.67 0.19
N GLU A 126 15.58 -1.91 1.04
CA GLU A 126 16.83 -2.62 0.70
C GLU A 126 16.62 -4.07 0.21
N TYR A 127 15.47 -4.68 0.50
CA TYR A 127 15.13 -6.05 0.11
C TYR A 127 13.90 -6.12 -0.80
N MET A 128 13.39 -5.01 -1.33
CA MET A 128 12.23 -5.10 -2.22
C MET A 128 12.53 -5.88 -3.50
N LEU A 129 11.67 -6.84 -3.80
CA LEU A 129 11.64 -7.57 -5.05
C LEU A 129 10.84 -6.80 -6.09
N ASP A 130 11.25 -6.96 -7.35
CA ASP A 130 10.45 -6.59 -8.50
C ASP A 130 9.14 -7.39 -8.52
N CYS A 131 8.01 -6.66 -8.51
CA CYS A 131 6.67 -7.21 -8.54
C CYS A 131 6.01 -7.13 -9.93
N SER A 132 6.71 -6.63 -10.95
CA SER A 132 6.19 -6.47 -12.32
C SER A 132 5.58 -7.75 -12.88
N LYS A 133 6.20 -8.90 -12.60
CA LYS A 133 5.77 -10.23 -13.08
C LYS A 133 4.50 -10.75 -12.42
N VAL A 134 4.10 -10.17 -11.29
CA VAL A 134 2.93 -10.62 -10.51
C VAL A 134 1.84 -9.55 -10.41
N VAL A 135 1.96 -8.46 -11.17
CA VAL A 135 0.98 -7.37 -11.20
C VAL A 135 -0.43 -7.89 -11.49
N GLN A 136 -0.60 -8.81 -12.44
CA GLN A 136 -1.93 -9.35 -12.77
C GLN A 136 -2.56 -10.09 -11.59
N ASP A 137 -1.78 -10.91 -10.87
CA ASP A 137 -2.27 -11.64 -9.69
C ASP A 137 -2.60 -10.69 -8.54
N ILE A 138 -1.79 -9.65 -8.36
CA ILE A 138 -2.02 -8.60 -7.36
C ILE A 138 -3.30 -7.82 -7.69
N SER A 139 -3.45 -7.38 -8.94
CA SER A 139 -4.64 -6.65 -9.40
C SER A 139 -5.90 -7.50 -9.25
N TYR A 140 -5.82 -8.80 -9.53
CA TYR A 140 -6.92 -9.72 -9.29
C TYR A 140 -7.23 -9.83 -7.79
N LEU A 141 -6.26 -10.22 -6.96
CA LEU A 141 -6.49 -10.44 -5.53
C LEU A 141 -7.00 -9.22 -4.80
N PHE A 142 -6.39 -8.05 -5.04
CA PHE A 142 -6.71 -6.81 -4.36
C PHE A 142 -7.66 -5.93 -5.19
N GLN A 143 -8.44 -6.53 -6.09
CA GLN A 143 -9.54 -5.83 -6.75
C GLN A 143 -10.56 -5.38 -5.69
N PRO A 144 -10.92 -4.08 -5.62
CA PRO A 144 -11.93 -3.60 -4.69
C PRO A 144 -13.27 -4.32 -4.88
N ALA A 145 -13.95 -4.63 -3.77
CA ALA A 145 -15.28 -5.24 -3.81
C ALA A 145 -16.28 -4.32 -4.52
N SER A 146 -17.28 -4.93 -5.18
CA SER A 146 -18.21 -4.20 -6.05
C SER A 146 -18.90 -3.00 -5.38
N GLN A 147 -19.18 -3.09 -4.09
CA GLN A 147 -19.83 -2.04 -3.29
C GLN A 147 -19.02 -0.72 -3.22
N TYR A 148 -17.69 -0.78 -3.38
CA TYR A 148 -16.83 0.42 -3.33
C TYR A 148 -16.59 1.05 -4.70
N ILE A 149 -16.97 0.35 -5.78
CA ILE A 149 -16.56 0.73 -7.14
C ILE A 149 -17.14 2.08 -7.56
N GLN A 150 -18.37 2.40 -7.16
CA GLN A 150 -18.98 3.69 -7.46
C GLN A 150 -18.20 4.82 -6.76
N ASP A 151 -18.05 4.76 -5.44
CA ASP A 151 -17.36 5.77 -4.64
C ASP A 151 -15.90 5.95 -5.06
N ILE A 152 -15.26 4.90 -5.57
CA ILE A 152 -13.91 4.96 -6.13
C ILE A 152 -13.88 5.75 -7.45
N ASN A 153 -14.85 5.53 -8.33
CA ASN A 153 -14.83 6.03 -9.71
C ASN A 153 -15.43 7.43 -9.87
N GLU A 154 -16.54 7.71 -9.18
CA GLU A 154 -17.35 8.91 -9.36
C GLU A 154 -16.53 10.21 -9.21
N PRO A 155 -15.70 10.39 -8.15
CA PRO A 155 -14.82 11.55 -8.02
C PRO A 155 -13.92 11.79 -9.23
N ILE A 156 -13.34 10.72 -9.77
CA ILE A 156 -12.37 10.80 -10.86
C ILE A 156 -13.08 11.08 -12.18
N GLN A 157 -14.28 10.52 -12.38
CA GLN A 157 -15.09 10.78 -13.57
C GLN A 157 -15.57 12.24 -13.60
N GLU A 158 -16.01 12.77 -12.47
CA GLU A 158 -16.44 14.18 -12.35
C GLU A 158 -15.28 15.12 -12.69
N LEU A 159 -14.11 14.92 -12.08
CA LEU A 159 -12.93 15.74 -12.37
C LEU A 159 -12.48 15.63 -13.84
N ARG A 160 -12.51 14.43 -14.43
CA ARG A 160 -12.20 14.22 -15.85
C ARG A 160 -13.21 14.86 -16.81
N SER A 161 -14.46 15.03 -16.41
CA SER A 161 -15.47 15.65 -17.27
C SER A 161 -15.17 17.12 -17.55
N SER A 162 -14.45 17.79 -16.64
CA SER A 162 -14.10 19.20 -16.71
C SER A 162 -12.69 19.46 -17.24
N ASN A 163 -11.78 18.48 -17.16
CA ASN A 163 -10.36 18.67 -17.41
C ASN A 163 -9.69 17.47 -18.08
N ARG A 164 -8.58 17.72 -18.79
CA ARG A 164 -7.83 16.68 -19.51
C ARG A 164 -7.09 15.71 -18.59
N SER A 165 -6.52 16.20 -17.48
CA SER A 165 -5.72 15.41 -16.54
C SER A 165 -6.21 15.57 -15.10
N VAL A 166 -6.13 14.49 -14.33
CA VAL A 166 -6.40 14.48 -12.89
C VAL A 166 -5.12 14.17 -12.13
N CYS A 167 -4.68 15.10 -11.29
CA CYS A 167 -3.60 14.90 -10.34
C CYS A 167 -4.16 14.38 -9.01
N GLY A 168 -3.70 13.21 -8.56
CA GLY A 168 -4.04 12.68 -7.24
C GLY A 168 -3.08 13.21 -6.17
N VAL A 169 -3.60 13.91 -5.18
CA VAL A 169 -2.82 14.48 -4.07
C VAL A 169 -3.13 13.69 -2.80
N LEU A 170 -2.11 13.13 -2.15
CA LEU A 170 -2.22 12.66 -0.76
C LEU A 170 -1.74 13.75 0.18
N ILE A 171 -2.67 14.28 0.97
CA ILE A 171 -2.35 15.05 2.17
C ILE A 171 -2.35 14.08 3.33
N ARG A 172 -1.19 13.93 3.98
CA ARG A 172 -1.08 13.10 5.18
C ARG A 172 -0.42 13.89 6.29
N GLN A 173 -1.19 14.17 7.33
CA GLN A 173 -0.78 15.11 8.37
C GLN A 173 -0.94 14.56 9.78
N THR A 174 -1.84 13.59 10.01
CA THR A 174 -2.15 13.11 11.37
C THR A 174 -0.93 12.53 12.07
N ASP A 175 -0.50 11.33 11.70
CA ASP A 175 0.69 10.67 12.25
C ASP A 175 1.99 11.36 11.80
N TYR A 176 1.97 12.09 10.69
CA TYR A 176 3.18 12.70 10.12
C TYR A 176 3.68 13.88 10.95
N ARG A 177 2.86 14.50 11.81
CA ARG A 177 3.32 15.52 12.77
C ARG A 177 4.42 15.03 13.72
N SER A 178 4.45 13.73 14.02
CA SER A 178 5.43 13.14 14.96
C SER A 178 6.22 11.98 14.36
N TRP A 179 5.72 11.34 13.31
CA TRP A 179 6.42 10.27 12.62
C TRP A 179 7.70 10.78 11.97
N ASN A 180 8.80 10.04 12.18
CA ASN A 180 10.13 10.37 11.67
C ASN A 180 10.57 11.81 12.03
N ASP A 181 10.35 12.19 13.29
CA ASP A 181 10.63 13.54 13.82
C ASP A 181 9.92 14.67 13.06
N GLY A 182 8.83 14.36 12.37
CA GLY A 182 8.04 15.33 11.62
C GLY A 182 8.67 15.81 10.32
N ILE A 183 9.76 15.20 9.84
CA ILE A 183 10.48 15.71 8.65
C ILE A 183 9.66 15.66 7.36
N TYR A 184 8.62 14.83 7.31
CA TYR A 184 7.69 14.71 6.17
C TYR A 184 6.33 15.38 6.45
N PHE A 185 6.21 16.12 7.55
CA PHE A 185 5.03 16.92 7.82
C PHE A 185 5.04 18.18 6.96
N PHE A 186 3.97 18.36 6.18
CA PHE A 186 3.71 19.60 5.45
C PHE A 186 2.35 20.15 5.85
N SER A 187 2.29 21.45 6.10
CA SER A 187 1.07 22.16 6.48
C SER A 187 0.11 22.32 5.29
N SER A 188 -1.18 22.56 5.55
CA SER A 188 -2.16 22.78 4.47
C SER A 188 -1.81 23.96 3.55
N PRO A 189 -1.25 25.10 4.05
CA PRO A 189 -0.69 26.14 3.19
C PRO A 189 0.43 25.64 2.26
N GLN A 190 1.35 24.82 2.76
CA GLN A 190 2.42 24.24 1.91
C GLN A 190 1.85 23.30 0.84
N TYR A 191 0.82 22.51 1.17
CA TYR A 191 0.12 21.73 0.14
C TYR A 191 -0.56 22.61 -0.91
N ASN A 192 -1.12 23.76 -0.53
CA ASN A 192 -1.64 24.72 -1.49
C ASN A 192 -0.52 25.24 -2.42
N GLU A 193 0.64 25.58 -1.87
CA GLU A 193 1.82 26.02 -2.64
C GLU A 193 2.30 24.93 -3.61
N PHE A 194 2.34 23.66 -3.19
CA PHE A 194 2.68 22.54 -4.07
C PHE A 194 1.68 22.37 -5.21
N ILE A 195 0.38 22.50 -4.93
CA ILE A 195 -0.67 22.39 -5.95
C ILE A 195 -0.62 23.57 -6.93
N GLU A 196 -0.39 24.79 -6.44
CA GLU A 196 -0.21 25.98 -7.28
C GLU A 196 1.03 25.85 -8.16
N HIS A 197 2.14 25.35 -7.61
CA HIS A 197 3.37 25.06 -8.35
C HIS A 197 3.10 24.09 -9.49
N ILE A 198 2.45 22.95 -9.20
CA ILE A 198 2.05 21.98 -10.22
C ILE A 198 1.16 22.64 -11.26
N SER A 199 0.11 23.34 -10.83
CA SER A 199 -0.85 24.00 -11.71
C SER A 199 -0.20 25.00 -12.64
N SER A 200 0.92 25.65 -12.26
CA SER A 200 1.63 26.62 -13.10
C SER A 200 2.18 26.02 -14.40
N PHE A 201 2.39 24.69 -14.44
CA PHE A 201 2.88 23.99 -15.64
C PHE A 201 1.76 23.61 -16.63
N PHE A 202 0.50 23.80 -16.25
CA PHE A 202 -0.68 23.42 -17.04
C PHE A 202 -1.59 24.64 -17.26
N LYS A 203 -2.37 24.64 -18.34
CA LYS A 203 -3.49 25.61 -18.43
C LYS A 203 -4.56 25.20 -17.42
N LYS A 204 -5.34 26.16 -16.92
CA LYS A 204 -6.40 25.91 -15.91
C LYS A 204 -7.38 24.80 -16.32
N GLU A 205 -7.70 24.70 -17.60
CA GLU A 205 -8.62 23.68 -18.16
C GLU A 205 -7.94 22.33 -18.45
N GLU A 206 -6.63 22.21 -18.21
CA GLU A 206 -5.87 20.98 -18.48
C GLU A 206 -5.73 20.10 -17.25
N ILE A 207 -5.87 20.65 -16.04
CA ILE A 207 -5.63 19.91 -14.80
C ILE A 207 -6.68 20.17 -13.72
N SER A 208 -7.08 19.09 -13.06
CA SER A 208 -7.90 19.09 -11.85
C SER A 208 -7.27 18.21 -10.78
N PHE A 209 -7.63 18.40 -9.50
CA PHE A 209 -6.99 17.72 -8.38
C PHE A 209 -7.97 16.88 -7.58
N PHE A 210 -7.65 15.59 -7.41
CA PHE A 210 -8.32 14.74 -6.42
C PHE A 210 -7.48 14.71 -5.16
N ILE A 211 -7.98 15.27 -4.06
CA ILE A 211 -7.23 15.40 -2.80
C ILE A 211 -7.77 14.39 -1.79
N ALA A 212 -6.99 13.36 -1.52
CA ALA A 212 -7.22 12.42 -0.43
C ALA A 212 -6.50 12.91 0.82
N THR A 213 -7.20 12.99 1.96
CA THR A 213 -6.63 13.52 3.21
C THR A 213 -7.07 12.72 4.44
N ASP A 214 -6.20 12.63 5.43
CA ASP A 214 -6.48 11.96 6.71
C ASP A 214 -7.13 12.87 7.76
N GLU A 215 -7.16 14.18 7.51
CA GLU A 215 -7.88 15.16 8.32
C GLU A 215 -8.51 16.29 7.50
N GLU A 216 -9.46 17.00 8.09
CA GLU A 216 -10.17 18.13 7.48
C GLU A 216 -9.22 19.22 7.01
N GLN A 217 -9.51 19.79 5.84
CA GLN A 217 -8.67 20.81 5.21
C GLN A 217 -9.39 22.17 5.17
N PRO A 218 -8.67 23.30 5.37
CA PRO A 218 -9.31 24.61 5.31
C PRO A 218 -9.85 24.92 3.91
N SER A 219 -11.18 24.91 3.75
CA SER A 219 -11.86 25.06 2.46
C SER A 219 -11.49 26.34 1.68
N LYS A 220 -11.12 27.42 2.40
CA LYS A 220 -10.68 28.68 1.80
C LYS A 220 -9.37 28.56 1.02
N LEU A 221 -8.47 27.66 1.41
CA LEU A 221 -7.18 27.49 0.73
C LEU A 221 -7.38 26.98 -0.69
N PHE A 222 -8.24 25.97 -0.86
CA PHE A 222 -8.42 25.30 -2.15
C PHE A 222 -9.55 25.88 -3.01
N LYS A 223 -10.20 26.97 -2.59
CA LYS A 223 -11.41 27.52 -3.25
C LYS A 223 -11.20 27.89 -4.72
N ASN A 224 -10.00 28.31 -5.10
CA ASN A 224 -9.69 28.74 -6.46
C ASN A 224 -9.08 27.63 -7.34
N ILE A 225 -8.90 26.44 -6.78
CA ILE A 225 -8.36 25.26 -7.44
C ILE A 225 -9.54 24.40 -7.90
N ASN A 226 -9.50 23.88 -9.12
CA ASN A 226 -10.46 22.86 -9.53
C ASN A 226 -10.10 21.53 -8.84
N CYS A 227 -10.69 21.29 -7.67
CA CYS A 227 -10.40 20.10 -6.88
C CYS A 227 -11.62 19.49 -6.23
N MET A 228 -11.54 18.19 -5.96
CA MET A 228 -12.43 17.47 -5.05
C MET A 228 -11.60 16.96 -3.87
N ILE A 229 -12.04 17.29 -2.64
CA ILE A 229 -11.38 16.86 -1.40
C ILE A 229 -12.20 15.75 -0.75
N ARG A 230 -11.56 14.63 -0.40
CA ARG A 230 -12.19 13.55 0.37
C ARG A 230 -11.37 13.19 1.60
N VAL A 231 -11.95 13.46 2.77
CA VAL A 231 -11.38 13.19 4.09
C VAL A 231 -11.74 11.77 4.52
N GLY A 232 -10.77 10.97 4.99
CA GLY A 232 -11.01 9.62 5.49
C GLY A 232 -11.05 8.55 4.38
N TYR A 233 -12.04 7.65 4.41
CA TYR A 233 -12.31 6.61 3.40
C TYR A 233 -11.05 5.94 2.82
N PRO A 234 -10.24 5.26 3.67
CA PRO A 234 -8.89 4.85 3.31
C PRO A 234 -8.83 3.80 2.19
N VAL A 235 -9.89 3.09 1.87
CA VAL A 235 -9.86 2.14 0.75
C VAL A 235 -10.25 2.85 -0.54
N GLU A 236 -11.33 3.59 -0.50
CA GLU A 236 -11.85 4.37 -1.61
C GLU A 236 -10.81 5.39 -2.08
N ASN A 237 -10.20 6.12 -1.15
CA ASN A 237 -9.11 7.06 -1.44
C ASN A 237 -7.90 6.39 -2.11
N LEU A 238 -7.50 5.22 -1.62
CA LEU A 238 -6.37 4.48 -2.15
C LEU A 238 -6.59 4.13 -3.62
N TYR A 239 -7.79 3.68 -3.96
CA TYR A 239 -8.13 3.25 -5.31
C TYR A 239 -8.54 4.41 -6.23
N SER A 240 -9.14 5.48 -5.72
CA SER A 240 -9.37 6.71 -6.50
C SER A 240 -8.05 7.38 -6.89
N LEU A 241 -7.08 7.44 -5.98
CA LEU A 241 -5.71 7.87 -6.30
C LEU A 241 -5.14 7.03 -7.45
N SER A 242 -5.24 5.69 -7.39
CA SER A 242 -4.71 4.81 -8.46
C SER A 242 -5.31 5.06 -9.86
N LYS A 243 -6.45 5.76 -9.95
CA LYS A 243 -7.14 6.11 -11.20
C LYS A 243 -6.80 7.51 -11.74
N CYS A 244 -6.08 8.31 -10.97
CA CYS A 244 -5.54 9.60 -11.42
C CYS A 244 -4.46 9.40 -12.50
N ASP A 245 -4.08 10.46 -13.21
CA ASP A 245 -3.08 10.39 -14.28
C ASP A 245 -1.65 10.40 -13.74
N PHE A 246 -1.43 11.13 -12.65
CA PHE A 246 -0.21 11.10 -11.85
C PHE A 246 -0.52 11.47 -10.40
N LEU A 247 0.42 11.18 -9.52
CA LEU A 247 0.25 11.30 -8.08
C LEU A 247 1.29 12.23 -7.47
N VAL A 248 0.93 12.88 -6.38
CA VAL A 248 1.83 13.68 -5.55
C VAL A 248 1.49 13.48 -4.08
N GLY A 249 2.52 13.37 -3.24
CA GLY A 249 2.34 13.22 -1.80
C GLY A 249 3.67 12.97 -1.08
N PRO A 250 3.67 12.93 0.25
CA PRO A 250 4.87 12.66 1.02
C PRO A 250 5.27 11.17 0.88
N PRO A 251 6.50 10.78 1.25
CA PRO A 251 6.90 9.38 1.31
C PRO A 251 5.90 8.57 2.13
N SER A 252 5.14 7.68 1.48
CA SER A 252 4.09 6.90 2.12
C SER A 252 3.82 5.61 1.37
N SER A 253 3.76 4.49 2.10
CA SER A 253 3.34 3.19 1.53
C SER A 253 1.92 3.24 0.96
N TYR A 254 1.08 4.16 1.46
CA TYR A 254 -0.29 4.35 1.00
C TYR A 254 -0.33 4.86 -0.44
N ILE A 255 0.19 6.06 -0.72
CA ILE A 255 0.22 6.58 -2.11
C ILE A 255 1.16 5.75 -3.00
N GLY A 256 2.22 5.18 -2.44
CA GLY A 256 3.09 4.25 -3.16
C GLY A 256 2.34 3.02 -3.67
N TRP A 257 1.36 2.51 -2.92
CA TRP A 257 0.49 1.44 -3.40
C TRP A 257 -0.41 1.90 -4.53
N SER A 258 -1.04 3.09 -4.41
CA SER A 258 -1.85 3.67 -5.49
C SER A 258 -1.06 3.83 -6.80
N ALA A 259 0.19 4.28 -6.70
CA ALA A 259 1.11 4.41 -7.82
C ALA A 259 1.41 3.05 -8.46
N PHE A 260 1.77 2.06 -7.65
CA PHE A 260 2.07 0.71 -8.11
C PHE A 260 0.85 0.02 -8.74
N TYR A 261 -0.28 0.00 -8.05
CA TYR A 261 -1.52 -0.66 -8.50
C TYR A 261 -2.08 -0.01 -9.77
N GLY A 262 -2.05 1.33 -9.84
CA GLY A 262 -2.53 2.08 -11.00
C GLY A 262 -1.51 2.22 -12.14
N ASN A 263 -0.27 1.78 -11.93
CA ASN A 263 0.88 2.07 -12.80
C ASN A 263 0.97 3.57 -13.14
N LYS A 264 0.98 4.42 -12.10
CA LYS A 264 0.97 5.88 -12.22
C LYS A 264 2.30 6.49 -11.79
N PRO A 265 2.77 7.55 -12.47
CA PRO A 265 3.89 8.35 -11.98
C PRO A 265 3.58 8.93 -10.59
N LEU A 266 4.57 8.93 -9.70
CA LEU A 266 4.46 9.49 -8.36
C LEU A 266 5.57 10.52 -8.14
N LEU A 267 5.17 11.75 -7.82
CA LEU A 267 6.05 12.83 -7.40
C LEU A 267 6.08 12.87 -5.87
N THR A 268 7.15 12.36 -5.29
CA THR A 268 7.31 12.32 -3.83
C THR A 268 7.80 13.67 -3.30
N ILE A 269 7.13 14.20 -2.28
CA ILE A 269 7.51 15.41 -1.55
C ILE A 269 8.41 15.01 -0.37
N GLU A 270 9.70 14.86 -0.62
CA GLU A 270 10.69 14.55 0.42
C GLU A 270 11.15 15.79 1.19
N ASP A 271 11.18 16.93 0.50
CA ASP A 271 11.64 18.22 1.00
C ASP A 271 10.89 19.35 0.26
N TYR A 272 10.58 20.42 0.97
CA TYR A 272 9.81 21.55 0.42
C TYR A 272 10.59 22.27 -0.68
N ASP A 273 11.82 22.69 -0.41
CA ASP A 273 12.60 23.52 -1.32
C ASP A 273 12.98 22.76 -2.60
N ASN A 274 13.35 21.49 -2.46
CA ASN A 274 13.62 20.61 -3.59
C ASN A 274 12.38 20.45 -4.47
N PHE A 275 11.20 20.20 -3.88
CA PHE A 275 9.97 20.04 -4.65
C PHE A 275 9.62 21.29 -5.46
N MET A 276 9.76 22.47 -4.86
CA MET A 276 9.46 23.76 -5.53
C MET A 276 10.43 24.08 -6.69
N GLN A 277 11.57 23.41 -6.76
CA GLN A 277 12.52 23.55 -7.87
C GLN A 277 12.29 22.54 -9.01
N LYS A 278 11.43 21.52 -8.81
CA LYS A 278 11.16 20.50 -9.84
C LYS A 278 10.44 21.09 -11.05
N ASN A 279 10.89 20.68 -12.25
CA ASN A 279 10.12 20.87 -13.48
C ASN A 279 9.13 19.71 -13.66
N ILE A 280 7.87 19.96 -13.32
CA ILE A 280 6.83 18.92 -13.22
C ILE A 280 6.63 18.18 -14.55
N LYS A 281 6.62 18.89 -15.69
CA LYS A 281 6.48 18.26 -17.01
C LYS A 281 7.64 17.33 -17.35
N LYS A 282 8.87 17.69 -16.95
CA LYS A 282 10.05 16.85 -17.15
C LYS A 282 9.97 15.58 -16.31
N GLU A 283 9.63 15.70 -15.03
CA GLU A 283 9.51 14.56 -14.11
C GLU A 283 8.43 13.56 -14.56
N LEU A 284 7.34 14.07 -15.17
CA LEU A 284 6.25 13.25 -15.68
C LEU A 284 6.48 12.75 -17.12
N ASN A 285 7.64 13.03 -17.73
CA ASN A 285 7.92 12.74 -19.15
C ASN A 285 6.85 13.29 -20.12
N LEU A 286 6.21 14.42 -19.77
CA LEU A 286 5.17 15.08 -20.58
C LEU A 286 5.75 16.08 -21.60
N ILE A 287 7.07 16.07 -21.82
CA ILE A 287 7.71 16.87 -22.85
C ILE A 287 7.58 16.11 -24.17
N SER A 288 6.58 16.49 -24.97
CA SER A 288 6.59 16.26 -26.40
C SER A 288 7.76 17.01 -27.03
N CYS A 289 8.56 16.33 -27.86
CA CYS A 289 9.44 16.99 -28.83
C CYS A 289 8.64 17.97 -29.71
#